data_AF-A0A659R439-F1
#
_entry.id   AF-A0A659R439-F1
#
_cell.length_a   1.000
_cell.length_b   1.000
_cell.length_c   1.000
_cell.angle_alpha   90.00
_cell.angle_beta   90.00
_cell.angle_gamma   90.00
#
_symmetry.space_group_name_H-M   'P 1'
#
loop_
_entity.id
_entity.type
_entity.pdbx_description
1 polymer ?
#
loop_
_entity_poly.entity_id
_entity_poly.type
_entity_poly.pdbx_seq_one_letter_code
_entity_poly.pdbx_strand_id
1 'polypeptide(L)'
;MTQIEYLDYLCYWGKTDKSTKNIICNYHLLAYHCLDVAACGKYIIKNNIFNSCNILKECNISGTNAENWIIWFLASHDIGKFARGFQKYAEFPDSPLVSPVSGVSAFERHDSLGFYLWGKLFEAWSSGSNEIIAGIEPENRTRFESALNSWMLISTGHHGIPPDTMKNRSSLAFTDEDIVAATHYLEALSELFPFTLPQEWKTKAGRKCLKQHSWFFAGLVTLADWMGSDESQFPLLSSAMPLKDYWPLACEKAQQAILRMPPLSQHRQYRDRRAVV
;
A
#
# COMPACT_ATOMS: atom_id res chain seq x y z
N MET A 1 -8.67 3.38 -30.57
CA MET A 1 -7.55 2.50 -30.23
C MET A 1 -7.67 2.20 -28.76
N THR A 2 -8.03 0.98 -28.41
CA THR A 2 -8.20 0.51 -27.03
C THR A 2 -6.85 0.51 -26.34
N GLN A 3 -6.75 1.31 -25.28
CA GLN A 3 -5.61 1.39 -24.37
C GLN A 3 -5.25 -0.02 -23.92
N ILE A 4 -4.02 -0.45 -24.17
CA ILE A 4 -3.48 -1.67 -23.57
C ILE A 4 -3.41 -1.37 -22.08
N GLU A 5 -4.36 -1.88 -21.29
CA GLU A 5 -4.23 -1.92 -19.84
C GLU A 5 -2.97 -2.74 -19.56
N TYR A 6 -1.92 -2.07 -19.07
CA TYR A 6 -0.74 -2.77 -18.57
C TYR A 6 -1.20 -3.59 -17.36
N LEU A 7 -1.22 -4.92 -17.51
CA LEU A 7 -1.57 -5.87 -16.45
C LEU A 7 -0.30 -6.61 -15.95
N ASP A 8 0.88 -6.07 -16.21
CA ASP A 8 2.16 -6.63 -15.77
C ASP A 8 2.24 -6.72 -14.24
N TYR A 9 1.70 -5.74 -13.53
CA TYR A 9 1.57 -5.78 -12.07
C TYR A 9 0.61 -6.86 -11.55
N LEU A 10 -0.23 -7.46 -12.40
CA LEU A 10 -1.06 -8.62 -12.05
C LEU A 10 -0.32 -9.95 -12.22
N CYS A 11 0.97 -9.93 -12.58
CA CYS A 11 1.84 -11.10 -12.63
C CYS A 11 2.61 -11.34 -11.32
N TYR A 12 2.19 -10.72 -10.21
CA TYR A 12 2.84 -10.83 -8.90
C TYR A 12 1.87 -11.39 -7.86
N TRP A 13 2.33 -12.32 -7.02
CA TRP A 13 1.54 -12.85 -5.91
C TRP A 13 1.76 -12.04 -4.63
N GLY A 14 0.68 -11.85 -3.85
CA GLY A 14 0.69 -11.19 -2.54
C GLY A 14 0.46 -12.14 -1.37
N LYS A 15 -0.35 -13.18 -1.58
CA LYS A 15 -0.60 -14.28 -0.63
C LYS A 15 -0.56 -15.61 -1.37
N THR A 16 -0.23 -16.67 -0.65
CA THR A 16 -0.20 -18.05 -1.15
C THR A 16 -0.95 -18.96 -0.19
N ASP A 17 -1.62 -19.99 -0.73
CA ASP A 17 -2.27 -20.98 0.11
C ASP A 17 -1.19 -21.80 0.85
N LYS A 18 -1.18 -21.69 2.18
CA LYS A 18 -0.31 -22.52 3.03
C LYS A 18 -0.88 -23.92 3.25
N SER A 19 -2.15 -24.13 2.92
CA SER A 19 -2.85 -25.39 3.04
C SER A 19 -2.93 -26.07 1.67
N THR A 20 -2.48 -27.31 1.55
CA THR A 20 -2.50 -28.06 0.28
C THR A 20 -3.91 -28.50 -0.17
N LYS A 21 -4.98 -27.83 0.28
CA LYS A 21 -6.36 -28.28 0.13
C LYS A 21 -7.07 -27.73 -1.10
N ASN A 22 -6.65 -26.59 -1.65
CA ASN A 22 -7.31 -25.97 -2.81
C ASN A 22 -6.36 -25.88 -4.01
N ILE A 23 -6.52 -26.82 -4.95
CA ILE A 23 -5.65 -26.90 -6.14
C ILE A 23 -6.01 -25.83 -7.20
N ILE A 24 -7.21 -25.24 -7.13
CA ILE A 24 -7.76 -24.35 -8.18
C ILE A 24 -7.31 -22.88 -8.04
N CYS A 25 -7.10 -22.40 -6.82
CA CYS A 25 -6.60 -21.04 -6.54
C CYS A 25 -5.59 -21.13 -5.40
N ASN A 26 -4.31 -21.15 -5.75
CA ASN A 26 -3.19 -21.36 -4.84
C ASN A 26 -2.43 -20.07 -4.50
N TYR A 27 -2.80 -18.95 -5.12
CA TYR A 27 -2.29 -17.62 -4.78
C TYR A 27 -3.34 -16.54 -4.97
N HIS A 28 -3.12 -15.43 -4.28
CA HIS A 28 -3.84 -14.19 -4.48
C HIS A 28 -2.91 -13.14 -5.06
N LEU A 29 -3.38 -12.43 -6.09
CA LEU A 29 -2.57 -11.41 -6.76
C LEU A 29 -2.22 -10.27 -5.80
N LEU A 30 -1.00 -9.76 -5.93
CA LEU A 30 -0.45 -8.72 -5.06
C LEU A 30 -1.31 -7.46 -5.07
N ALA A 31 -1.65 -6.97 -6.27
CA ALA A 31 -2.51 -5.81 -6.42
C ALA A 31 -3.88 -5.99 -5.76
N TYR A 32 -4.42 -7.21 -5.75
CA TYR A 32 -5.71 -7.50 -5.13
C TYR A 32 -5.63 -7.51 -3.61
N HIS A 33 -4.60 -8.15 -3.06
CA HIS A 33 -4.37 -8.10 -1.62
C HIS A 33 -4.23 -6.63 -1.15
N CYS A 34 -3.45 -5.84 -1.88
CA CYS A 34 -3.31 -4.41 -1.58
C CYS A 34 -4.64 -3.66 -1.65
N LEU A 35 -5.50 -3.94 -2.64
CA LEU A 35 -6.84 -3.35 -2.73
C LEU A 35 -7.79 -3.83 -1.62
N ASP A 36 -7.68 -5.08 -1.17
CA ASP A 36 -8.46 -5.61 -0.05
C ASP A 36 -8.13 -4.88 1.27
N VAL A 37 -6.85 -4.65 1.52
CA VAL A 37 -6.35 -3.85 2.64
C VAL A 37 -6.82 -2.39 2.52
N ALA A 38 -6.73 -1.80 1.32
CA ALA A 38 -7.21 -0.45 1.06
C ALA A 38 -8.73 -0.31 1.25
N ALA A 39 -9.51 -1.32 0.85
CA ALA A 39 -10.95 -1.36 1.05
C ALA A 39 -11.32 -1.41 2.54
N CYS A 40 -10.62 -2.22 3.33
CA CYS A 40 -10.76 -2.23 4.79
C CYS A 40 -10.49 -0.83 5.38
N GLY A 41 -9.38 -0.21 4.98
CA GLY A 41 -9.03 1.14 5.41
C GLY A 41 -10.05 2.21 5.02
N LYS A 42 -10.57 2.17 3.79
CA LYS A 42 -11.65 3.05 3.33
C LYS A 42 -12.83 3.02 4.30
N TYR A 43 -13.28 1.83 4.71
CA TYR A 43 -14.42 1.73 5.62
C TYR A 43 -14.06 2.09 7.08
N ILE A 44 -12.81 1.90 7.51
CA ILE A 44 -12.33 2.45 8.80
C ILE A 44 -12.48 3.97 8.80
N ILE A 45 -12.04 4.65 7.74
CA ILE A 45 -12.14 6.11 7.62
C ILE A 45 -13.59 6.57 7.46
N LYS A 46 -14.35 5.95 6.55
CA LYS A 46 -15.74 6.32 6.24
C LYS A 46 -16.65 6.24 7.48
N ASN A 47 -16.43 5.23 8.32
CA ASN A 47 -17.18 5.06 9.57
C ASN A 47 -16.53 5.80 10.77
N ASN A 48 -15.47 6.57 10.53
CA ASN A 48 -14.68 7.30 11.53
C ASN A 48 -14.25 6.41 12.73
N ILE A 49 -13.94 5.15 12.45
CA ILE A 49 -13.48 4.19 13.47
C ILE A 49 -12.17 4.73 14.06
N PHE A 50 -12.06 4.71 15.39
CA PHE A 50 -10.94 5.29 16.15
C PHE A 50 -10.68 6.78 15.89
N ASN A 51 -11.70 7.56 15.50
CA ASN A 51 -11.56 8.98 15.17
C ASN A 51 -10.65 9.24 13.93
N SER A 52 -10.48 8.23 13.09
CA SER A 52 -9.52 8.22 11.98
C SER A 52 -9.79 9.30 10.93
N CYS A 53 -11.04 9.59 10.60
CA CYS A 53 -11.40 10.67 9.67
C CYS A 53 -11.04 12.04 10.24
N ASN A 54 -11.23 12.25 11.55
CA ASN A 54 -10.87 13.51 12.19
C ASN A 54 -9.34 13.68 12.31
N ILE A 55 -8.60 12.60 12.56
CA ILE A 55 -7.14 12.62 12.58
C ILE A 55 -6.55 12.91 11.19
N LEU A 56 -7.16 12.41 10.11
CA LEU A 56 -6.80 12.81 8.74
C LEU A 56 -7.03 14.30 8.50
N LYS A 57 -8.16 14.81 9.00
CA LYS A 57 -8.46 16.25 8.91
C LYS A 57 -7.41 17.09 9.65
N GLU A 58 -6.93 16.64 10.82
CA GLU A 58 -5.80 17.27 11.52
C GLU A 58 -4.53 17.28 10.65
N CYS A 59 -4.33 16.25 9.83
CA CYS A 59 -3.25 16.18 8.84
C CYS A 59 -3.51 17.00 7.55
N ASN A 60 -4.51 17.88 7.55
CA ASN A 60 -4.92 18.77 6.44
C ASN A 60 -5.46 18.04 5.20
N ILE A 61 -5.96 16.82 5.36
CA ILE A 61 -6.63 16.09 4.27
C ILE A 61 -8.03 15.66 4.70
N SER A 62 -9.04 15.94 3.88
CA SER A 62 -10.44 15.68 4.22
C SER A 62 -11.30 15.38 2.99
N GLY A 63 -12.53 14.91 3.22
CA GLY A 63 -13.49 14.58 2.15
C GLY A 63 -12.97 13.50 1.22
N THR A 64 -13.29 13.61 -0.07
CA THR A 64 -12.87 12.66 -1.10
C THR A 64 -11.35 12.54 -1.22
N ASN A 65 -10.61 13.62 -0.99
CA ASN A 65 -9.14 13.58 -0.98
C ASN A 65 -8.60 12.68 0.13
N ALA A 66 -9.20 12.70 1.33
CA ALA A 66 -8.78 11.83 2.43
C ALA A 66 -9.10 10.36 2.16
N GLU A 67 -10.28 10.07 1.61
CA GLU A 67 -10.67 8.71 1.23
C GLU A 67 -9.72 8.16 0.16
N ASN A 68 -9.53 8.88 -0.95
CA ASN A 68 -8.68 8.44 -2.06
C ASN A 68 -7.21 8.36 -1.68
N TRP A 69 -6.71 9.30 -0.86
CA TRP A 69 -5.36 9.21 -0.31
C TRP A 69 -5.16 7.96 0.52
N ILE A 70 -6.10 7.63 1.43
CA ILE A 70 -5.98 6.43 2.26
C ILE A 70 -6.04 5.15 1.44
N ILE A 71 -6.90 5.11 0.41
CA ILE A 71 -6.96 3.97 -0.51
C ILE A 71 -5.59 3.79 -1.16
N TRP A 72 -5.05 4.83 -1.80
CA TRP A 72 -3.74 4.77 -2.46
C TRP A 72 -2.60 4.42 -1.50
N PHE A 73 -2.60 5.04 -0.31
CA PHE A 73 -1.60 4.85 0.74
C PHE A 73 -1.58 3.42 1.30
N LEU A 74 -2.74 2.82 1.52
CA LEU A 74 -2.85 1.45 2.01
C LEU A 74 -2.61 0.44 0.90
N ALA A 75 -3.03 0.75 -0.33
CA ALA A 75 -2.73 -0.08 -1.49
C ALA A 75 -1.22 -0.11 -1.83
N SER A 76 -0.41 0.75 -1.23
CA SER A 76 1.05 0.76 -1.42
C SER A 76 1.85 0.05 -0.30
N HIS A 77 1.21 -0.48 0.75
CA HIS A 77 1.91 -1.03 1.91
C HIS A 77 2.86 -2.20 1.59
N ASP A 78 2.48 -2.99 0.59
CA ASP A 78 3.13 -4.24 0.21
C ASP A 78 3.93 -4.13 -1.11
N ILE A 79 4.21 -2.91 -1.60
CA ILE A 79 4.92 -2.72 -2.88
C ILE A 79 6.30 -3.38 -2.93
N GLY A 80 6.92 -3.65 -1.78
CA GLY A 80 8.18 -4.41 -1.75
C GLY A 80 8.04 -5.87 -2.20
N LYS A 81 6.83 -6.41 -2.26
CA LYS A 81 6.56 -7.74 -2.82
C LYS A 81 6.68 -7.78 -4.35
N PHE A 82 6.71 -6.63 -5.04
CA PHE A 82 7.08 -6.59 -6.47
C PHE A 82 8.52 -7.05 -6.72
N ALA A 83 9.38 -7.11 -5.70
CA ALA A 83 10.73 -7.63 -5.84
C ALA A 83 10.72 -9.07 -6.35
N ARG A 84 11.38 -9.37 -7.48
CA ARG A 84 11.54 -10.76 -7.93
C ARG A 84 12.22 -11.63 -6.87
N GLY A 85 13.11 -11.04 -6.10
CA GLY A 85 13.74 -11.68 -4.95
C GLY A 85 12.75 -12.16 -3.89
N PHE A 86 11.66 -11.41 -3.66
CA PHE A 86 10.56 -11.82 -2.78
C PHE A 86 9.67 -12.87 -3.45
N GLN A 87 9.33 -12.68 -4.73
CA GLN A 87 8.47 -13.59 -5.47
C GLN A 87 9.01 -15.02 -5.50
N LYS A 88 10.34 -15.21 -5.44
CA LYS A 88 11.01 -16.52 -5.30
C LYS A 88 10.62 -17.34 -4.06
N TYR A 89 9.99 -16.74 -3.05
CA TYR A 89 9.56 -17.48 -1.87
C TYR A 89 8.41 -18.46 -2.16
N ALA A 90 7.72 -18.31 -3.30
CA ALA A 90 6.75 -19.28 -3.79
C ALA A 90 6.71 -19.27 -5.32
N GLU A 91 6.85 -20.44 -5.92
CA GLU A 91 6.83 -20.61 -7.36
C GLU A 91 5.55 -21.32 -7.80
N PHE A 92 5.02 -20.88 -8.93
CA PHE A 92 3.78 -21.40 -9.51
C PHE A 92 4.04 -21.75 -10.98
N PRO A 93 4.58 -22.95 -11.25
CA PRO A 93 4.79 -23.42 -12.61
C PRO A 93 3.50 -23.32 -13.43
N ASP A 94 3.63 -22.97 -14.70
CA ASP A 94 2.53 -22.81 -15.65
C ASP A 94 1.52 -21.69 -15.32
N SER A 95 1.80 -20.85 -14.32
CA SER A 95 1.04 -19.62 -14.04
C SER A 95 1.56 -18.43 -14.86
N PRO A 96 0.77 -17.35 -15.05
CA PRO A 96 1.23 -16.11 -15.67
C PRO A 96 2.13 -15.27 -14.73
N LEU A 97 2.45 -15.76 -13.53
CA LEU A 97 3.26 -15.01 -12.58
C LEU A 97 4.72 -14.91 -13.04
N VAL A 98 5.40 -13.88 -12.53
CA VAL A 98 6.80 -13.62 -12.87
C VAL A 98 7.72 -14.76 -12.46
N SER A 99 8.57 -15.19 -13.40
CA SER A 99 9.55 -16.25 -13.14
C SER A 99 10.75 -15.75 -12.33
N PRO A 100 11.34 -16.60 -11.47
CA PRO A 100 12.63 -16.36 -10.82
C PRO A 100 13.73 -15.95 -11.82
N VAL A 101 14.55 -14.97 -11.43
CA VAL A 101 15.72 -14.52 -12.23
C VAL A 101 17.01 -14.90 -11.51
N SER A 102 17.95 -15.56 -12.19
CA SER A 102 19.24 -15.95 -11.61
C SER A 102 19.99 -14.73 -11.07
N GLY A 103 20.61 -14.86 -9.89
CA GLY A 103 21.34 -13.76 -9.23
C GLY A 103 20.48 -12.73 -8.48
N VAL A 104 19.16 -12.71 -8.68
CA VAL A 104 18.23 -11.80 -7.95
C VAL A 104 17.75 -12.47 -6.66
N SER A 105 17.80 -11.81 -5.51
CA SER A 105 17.40 -12.39 -4.21
C SER A 105 17.01 -11.32 -3.20
N ALA A 106 15.98 -11.62 -2.39
CA ALA A 106 15.60 -10.78 -1.25
C ALA A 106 16.34 -11.22 0.02
N PHE A 107 17.11 -10.30 0.60
CA PHE A 107 17.82 -10.49 1.88
C PHE A 107 17.19 -9.71 3.03
N GLU A 108 16.33 -8.76 2.69
CA GLU A 108 15.56 -7.93 3.62
C GLU A 108 14.08 -8.34 3.61
N ARG A 109 13.37 -7.97 4.67
CA ARG A 109 11.90 -8.07 4.72
C ARG A 109 11.30 -7.20 3.63
N HIS A 110 10.14 -7.62 3.12
CA HIS A 110 9.47 -6.91 2.02
C HIS A 110 9.08 -5.47 2.37
N ASP A 111 8.94 -5.15 3.66
CA ASP A 111 8.69 -3.79 4.10
C ASP A 111 9.92 -2.87 3.91
N SER A 112 11.14 -3.33 4.25
CA SER A 112 12.39 -2.68 3.85
C SER A 112 12.57 -2.59 2.34
N LEU A 113 12.21 -3.65 1.59
CA LEU A 113 12.25 -3.64 0.13
C LEU A 113 11.27 -2.60 -0.44
N GLY A 114 10.10 -2.45 0.16
CA GLY A 114 9.08 -1.47 -0.24
C GLY A 114 9.56 -0.04 -0.05
N PHE A 115 10.25 0.26 1.06
CA PHE A 115 10.82 1.59 1.28
C PHE A 115 11.96 1.90 0.31
N TYR A 116 12.81 0.90 0.00
CA TYR A 116 13.82 1.03 -1.03
C TYR A 116 13.21 1.33 -2.40
N LEU A 117 12.19 0.56 -2.80
CA LEU A 117 11.48 0.73 -4.06
C LEU A 117 10.82 2.12 -4.13
N TRP A 118 10.17 2.56 -3.05
CA TRP A 118 9.62 3.90 -2.96
C TRP A 118 10.65 4.99 -3.28
N GLY A 119 11.88 4.87 -2.78
CA GLY A 119 12.95 5.81 -3.11
C GLY A 119 13.21 5.93 -4.62
N LYS A 120 13.22 4.79 -5.33
CA LYS A 120 13.36 4.75 -6.79
C LYS A 120 12.17 5.36 -7.52
N LEU A 121 10.97 5.00 -7.10
CA LEU A 121 9.73 5.52 -7.70
C LEU A 121 9.58 7.03 -7.47
N PHE A 122 9.94 7.51 -6.28
CA PHE A 122 9.93 8.93 -5.91
C PHE A 122 10.98 9.75 -6.68
N GLU A 123 12.18 9.20 -6.90
CA GLU A 123 13.21 9.82 -7.72
C GLU A 123 12.72 10.05 -9.15
N ALA A 124 12.18 8.99 -9.77
CA ALA A 124 11.59 9.05 -11.11
C ALA A 124 10.36 9.99 -11.17
N TRP A 125 9.53 10.00 -10.13
CA TRP A 125 8.42 10.94 -10.02
C TRP A 125 8.92 12.38 -9.96
N SER A 126 9.92 12.65 -9.11
CA SER A 126 10.47 13.99 -8.92
C SER A 126 11.15 14.55 -10.17
N SER A 127 11.69 13.70 -11.04
CA SER A 127 12.26 14.09 -12.33
C SER A 127 11.24 14.22 -13.46
N GLY A 128 9.96 13.88 -13.23
CA GLY A 128 8.92 13.89 -14.25
C GLY A 128 8.91 12.65 -15.16
N SER A 129 9.54 11.56 -14.75
CA SER A 129 9.65 10.31 -15.54
C SER A 129 8.47 9.34 -15.32
N ASN A 130 7.61 9.60 -14.33
CA ASN A 130 6.38 8.85 -14.07
C ASN A 130 5.32 9.76 -13.43
N GLU A 131 4.09 9.26 -13.30
CA GLU A 131 2.93 9.95 -12.74
C GLU A 131 2.29 9.19 -11.56
N ILE A 132 3.10 8.49 -10.74
CA ILE A 132 2.60 7.71 -9.59
C ILE A 132 1.76 8.52 -8.60
N ILE A 133 1.92 9.85 -8.59
CA ILE A 133 1.00 10.82 -7.99
C ILE A 133 0.74 11.92 -9.03
N ALA A 134 -0.45 11.90 -9.64
CA ALA A 134 -0.80 12.81 -10.73
C ALA A 134 -1.11 14.25 -10.24
N GLY A 135 -1.13 15.20 -11.17
CA GLY A 135 -1.63 16.57 -10.94
C GLY A 135 -0.67 17.50 -10.18
N ILE A 136 0.62 17.15 -10.14
CA ILE A 136 1.68 17.98 -9.55
C ILE A 136 2.79 18.14 -10.58
N GLU A 137 3.06 19.39 -10.99
CA GLU A 137 4.16 19.70 -11.90
C GLU A 137 5.52 19.28 -11.33
N PRO A 138 6.45 18.74 -12.14
CA PRO A 138 7.75 18.23 -11.68
C PRO A 138 8.52 19.19 -10.76
N GLU A 139 8.56 20.48 -11.08
CA GLU A 139 9.25 21.51 -10.28
C GLU A 139 8.70 21.66 -8.85
N ASN A 140 7.50 21.16 -8.58
CA ASN A 140 6.85 21.23 -7.28
C ASN A 140 6.90 19.92 -6.48
N ARG A 141 7.31 18.80 -7.10
CA ARG A 141 7.23 17.44 -6.54
C ARG A 141 8.14 17.23 -5.32
N THR A 142 9.39 17.64 -5.43
CA THR A 142 10.40 17.51 -4.35
C THR A 142 9.99 18.22 -3.05
N ARG A 143 9.14 19.24 -3.12
CA ARG A 143 8.61 19.96 -1.95
C ARG A 143 7.76 19.08 -1.04
N PHE A 144 7.26 17.94 -1.55
CA PHE A 144 6.46 16.97 -0.79
C PHE A 144 7.29 15.81 -0.23
N GLU A 145 8.55 15.66 -0.63
CA GLU A 145 9.41 14.51 -0.31
C GLU A 145 9.32 14.10 1.16
N SER A 146 9.59 15.04 2.06
CA SER A 146 9.65 14.73 3.49
C SER A 146 8.31 14.26 4.08
N ALA A 147 7.17 14.75 3.55
CA ALA A 147 5.85 14.29 3.99
C ALA A 147 5.53 12.92 3.41
N LEU A 148 5.76 12.71 2.11
CA LEU A 148 5.51 11.43 1.45
C LEU A 148 6.43 10.32 1.98
N ASN A 149 7.71 10.60 2.25
CA ASN A 149 8.60 9.69 2.94
C ASN A 149 8.09 9.34 4.35
N SER A 150 7.50 10.31 5.07
CA SER A 150 6.91 10.03 6.38
C SER A 150 5.72 9.07 6.27
N TRP A 151 4.86 9.25 5.26
CA TRP A 151 3.80 8.31 4.95
C TRP A 151 4.35 6.94 4.58
N MET A 152 5.29 6.85 3.65
CA MET A 152 5.81 5.56 3.22
C MET A 152 6.52 4.81 4.35
N LEU A 153 7.24 5.48 5.25
CA LEU A 153 7.77 4.85 6.47
C LEU A 153 6.67 4.26 7.36
N ILE A 154 5.48 4.87 7.41
CA ILE A 154 4.32 4.33 8.12
C ILE A 154 3.78 3.09 7.39
N SER A 155 3.60 3.17 6.07
CA SER A 155 3.08 2.06 5.25
C SER A 155 4.00 0.84 5.30
N THR A 156 5.29 1.06 5.08
CA THR A 156 6.34 0.04 5.07
C THR A 156 6.87 -0.25 6.49
N GLY A 157 6.11 0.10 7.52
CA GLY A 157 6.33 -0.33 8.91
C GLY A 157 5.20 -1.20 9.45
N HIS A 158 4.27 -1.65 8.58
CA HIS A 158 3.01 -2.32 8.93
C HIS A 158 3.17 -3.63 9.71
N HIS A 159 4.37 -4.20 9.75
CA HIS A 159 4.72 -5.35 10.58
C HIS A 159 5.20 -4.98 12.00
N GLY A 160 4.94 -3.75 12.45
CA GLY A 160 5.27 -3.26 13.79
C GLY A 160 6.71 -2.81 14.00
N ILE A 161 7.54 -2.80 12.94
CA ILE A 161 8.93 -2.33 12.96
C ILE A 161 9.14 -1.48 11.70
N PRO A 162 9.66 -0.24 11.80
CA PRO A 162 10.03 0.56 10.63
C PRO A 162 11.05 -0.16 9.72
N PRO A 163 11.11 0.19 8.43
CA PRO A 163 12.03 -0.44 7.49
C PRO A 163 13.49 -0.19 7.89
N ASP A 164 14.35 -1.18 7.65
CA ASP A 164 15.79 -1.06 7.86
C ASP A 164 16.42 -0.31 6.68
N THR A 165 16.76 0.96 6.89
CA THR A 165 17.36 1.84 5.87
C THR A 165 18.89 1.75 5.81
N MET A 166 19.52 0.94 6.66
CA MET A 166 20.99 0.88 6.77
C MET A 166 21.62 -0.21 5.91
N LYS A 167 20.81 -1.16 5.41
CA LYS A 167 21.28 -2.26 4.56
C LYS A 167 21.15 -1.89 3.08
N ASN A 168 22.26 -2.06 2.35
CA ASN A 168 22.36 -1.67 0.94
C ASN A 168 22.16 -2.85 -0.04
N ARG A 169 21.50 -3.95 0.36
CA ARG A 169 21.29 -5.12 -0.53
C ARG A 169 19.90 -5.18 -1.15
N SER A 170 18.99 -4.27 -0.80
CA SER A 170 17.65 -4.22 -1.39
C SER A 170 17.67 -4.10 -2.91
N SER A 171 18.71 -3.47 -3.50
CA SER A 171 18.89 -3.40 -4.96
C SER A 171 19.06 -4.76 -5.63
N LEU A 172 19.55 -5.78 -4.91
CA LEU A 172 19.73 -7.14 -5.43
C LEU A 172 18.41 -7.92 -5.51
N ALA A 173 17.32 -7.37 -4.96
CA ALA A 173 16.02 -8.02 -4.91
C ALA A 173 15.13 -7.71 -6.12
N PHE A 174 15.45 -6.69 -6.91
CA PHE A 174 14.61 -6.19 -8.00
C PHE A 174 15.28 -6.37 -9.37
N THR A 175 14.46 -6.60 -10.39
CA THR A 175 14.82 -6.29 -11.78
C THR A 175 14.23 -4.94 -12.20
N ASP A 176 14.65 -4.43 -13.36
CA ASP A 176 14.07 -3.18 -13.89
C ASP A 176 12.58 -3.35 -14.22
N GLU A 177 12.17 -4.55 -14.67
CA GLU A 177 10.76 -4.86 -14.94
C GLU A 177 9.90 -4.80 -13.67
N ASP A 178 10.45 -5.18 -12.51
CA ASP A 178 9.72 -5.09 -11.24
C ASP A 178 9.44 -3.63 -10.86
N ILE A 179 10.39 -2.73 -11.12
CA ILE A 179 10.24 -1.29 -10.87
C ILE A 179 9.20 -0.70 -11.84
N VAL A 180 9.22 -1.13 -13.11
CA VAL A 180 8.22 -0.73 -14.12
C VAL A 180 6.81 -1.20 -13.72
N ALA A 181 6.65 -2.48 -13.35
CA ALA A 181 5.35 -3.01 -12.93
C ALA A 181 4.81 -2.28 -11.68
N ALA A 182 5.66 -2.01 -10.70
CA ALA A 182 5.26 -1.23 -9.53
C ALA A 182 4.89 0.22 -9.88
N THR A 183 5.56 0.82 -10.87
CA THR A 183 5.21 2.15 -11.39
C THR A 183 3.82 2.14 -12.02
N HIS A 184 3.57 1.22 -12.96
CA HIS A 184 2.27 1.06 -13.61
C HIS A 184 1.15 0.80 -12.60
N TYR A 185 1.43 0.01 -11.56
CA TYR A 185 0.47 -0.24 -10.48
C TYR A 185 0.08 1.04 -9.73
N LEU A 186 1.05 1.84 -9.27
CA LEU A 186 0.76 3.08 -8.54
C LEU A 186 0.13 4.16 -9.43
N GLU A 187 0.47 4.20 -10.71
CA GLU A 187 -0.20 5.06 -11.70
C GLU A 187 -1.66 4.65 -11.91
N ALA A 188 -1.93 3.35 -12.08
CA ALA A 188 -3.30 2.83 -12.19
C ALA A 188 -4.13 3.14 -10.93
N LEU A 189 -3.53 3.06 -9.74
CA LEU A 189 -4.18 3.50 -8.50
C LEU A 189 -4.45 5.00 -8.47
N SER A 190 -3.52 5.83 -8.93
CA SER A 190 -3.69 7.29 -8.98
C SER A 190 -4.77 7.71 -9.99
N GLU A 191 -4.91 6.99 -11.10
CA GLU A 191 -5.99 7.17 -12.05
C GLU A 191 -7.35 6.76 -11.44
N LEU A 192 -7.39 5.60 -10.77
CA LEU A 192 -8.63 5.06 -10.18
C LEU A 192 -9.09 5.85 -8.95
N PHE A 193 -8.17 6.39 -8.17
CA PHE A 193 -8.42 7.11 -6.92
C PHE A 193 -7.73 8.48 -6.92
N PRO A 194 -8.17 9.44 -7.75
CA PRO A 194 -7.51 10.74 -7.85
C PRO A 194 -7.63 11.54 -6.55
N PHE A 195 -6.53 12.13 -6.09
CA PHE A 195 -6.50 13.00 -4.90
C PHE A 195 -5.58 14.20 -5.12
N THR A 196 -5.77 15.25 -4.33
CA THR A 196 -4.85 16.39 -4.25
C THR A 196 -4.08 16.35 -2.94
N LEU A 197 -2.75 16.44 -3.02
CA LEU A 197 -1.90 16.54 -1.83
C LEU A 197 -2.09 17.90 -1.11
N PRO A 198 -2.20 17.91 0.24
CA PRO A 198 -2.30 19.14 1.01
C PRO A 198 -1.06 20.02 0.88
N GLN A 199 -1.23 21.31 0.61
CA GLN A 199 -0.09 22.24 0.49
C GLN A 199 0.69 22.37 1.80
N GLU A 200 0.01 22.15 2.93
CA GLU A 200 0.57 22.16 4.28
C GLU A 200 1.70 21.14 4.44
N TRP A 201 1.70 20.05 3.66
CA TRP A 201 2.77 19.03 3.68
C TRP A 201 4.11 19.58 3.19
N LYS A 202 4.11 20.68 2.42
CA LYS A 202 5.33 21.42 2.04
C LYS A 202 5.91 22.21 3.22
N THR A 203 5.13 22.47 4.26
CA THR A 203 5.54 23.31 5.41
C THR A 203 6.07 22.47 6.58
N LYS A 204 6.96 23.07 7.40
CA LYS A 204 7.46 22.41 8.62
C LYS A 204 6.32 22.09 9.60
N ALA A 205 5.31 22.95 9.69
CA ALA A 205 4.17 22.78 10.60
C ALA A 205 3.31 21.58 10.19
N GLY A 206 2.94 21.47 8.92
CA GLY A 206 2.17 20.33 8.42
C GLY A 206 2.93 19.01 8.55
N ARG A 207 4.24 18.99 8.25
CA ARG A 207 5.08 17.79 8.48
C ARG A 207 5.18 17.40 9.94
N LYS A 208 5.25 18.37 10.87
CA LYS A 208 5.25 18.09 12.31
C LYS A 208 3.92 17.47 12.75
N CYS A 209 2.80 18.00 12.27
CA CYS A 209 1.48 17.47 12.56
C CYS A 209 1.35 16.02 12.05
N LEU A 210 1.72 15.74 10.80
CA LEU A 210 1.74 14.37 10.26
C LEU A 210 2.55 13.41 11.15
N LYS A 211 3.77 13.80 11.54
CA LYS A 211 4.64 12.98 12.39
C LYS A 211 4.05 12.73 13.79
N GLN A 212 3.21 13.62 14.32
CA GLN A 212 2.54 13.40 15.61
C GLN A 212 1.51 12.26 15.54
N HIS A 213 0.95 12.00 14.36
CA HIS A 213 -0.03 10.94 14.13
C HIS A 213 0.58 9.68 13.47
N SER A 214 1.90 9.62 13.27
CA SER A 214 2.53 8.51 12.54
C SER A 214 2.25 7.14 13.19
N TRP A 215 2.33 7.05 14.51
CA TRP A 215 2.02 5.83 15.27
C TRP A 215 0.54 5.42 15.16
N PHE A 216 -0.37 6.41 15.12
CA PHE A 216 -1.79 6.13 14.91
C PHE A 216 -2.00 5.48 13.54
N PHE A 217 -1.45 6.09 12.49
CA PHE A 217 -1.56 5.54 11.15
C PHE A 217 -0.83 4.20 11.01
N ALA A 218 0.30 3.98 11.68
CA ALA A 218 0.97 2.68 11.67
C ALA A 218 0.08 1.56 12.25
N GLY A 219 -0.63 1.86 13.35
CA GLY A 219 -1.64 0.95 13.90
C GLY A 219 -2.82 0.73 12.95
N LEU A 220 -3.26 1.77 12.25
CA LEU A 220 -4.34 1.67 11.25
C LEU A 220 -3.93 0.80 10.06
N VAL A 221 -2.71 0.97 9.52
CA VAL A 221 -2.18 0.14 8.41
C VAL A 221 -2.11 -1.32 8.86
N THR A 222 -1.54 -1.58 10.04
CA THR A 222 -1.43 -2.93 10.61
C THR A 222 -2.82 -3.58 10.73
N LEU A 223 -3.80 -2.86 11.28
CA LEU A 223 -5.16 -3.36 11.41
C LEU A 223 -5.81 -3.64 10.06
N ALA A 224 -5.67 -2.73 9.10
CA ALA A 224 -6.21 -2.91 7.76
C ALA A 224 -5.58 -4.12 7.05
N ASP A 225 -4.28 -4.34 7.19
CA ASP A 225 -3.57 -5.51 6.65
C ASP A 225 -4.09 -6.81 7.29
N TRP A 226 -4.26 -6.84 8.61
CA TRP A 226 -4.83 -8.01 9.29
C TRP A 226 -6.25 -8.32 8.81
N MET A 227 -7.09 -7.30 8.62
CA MET A 227 -8.44 -7.48 8.10
C MET A 227 -8.44 -7.97 6.65
N GLY A 228 -7.64 -7.34 5.78
CA GLY A 228 -7.49 -7.72 4.37
C GLY A 228 -6.74 -9.05 4.15
N SER A 229 -6.17 -9.62 5.20
CA SER A 229 -5.53 -10.94 5.20
C SER A 229 -6.42 -12.07 5.71
N ASP A 230 -7.64 -11.78 6.19
CA ASP A 230 -8.58 -12.82 6.62
C ASP A 230 -9.13 -13.55 5.39
N GLU A 231 -8.54 -14.70 5.05
CA GLU A 231 -8.95 -15.54 3.91
C GLU A 231 -10.42 -16.01 3.98
N SER A 232 -11.04 -15.99 5.17
CA SER A 232 -12.48 -16.27 5.29
C SER A 232 -13.36 -15.16 4.72
N GLN A 233 -12.82 -13.95 4.56
CA GLN A 233 -13.47 -12.77 3.97
C GLN A 233 -12.90 -12.42 2.61
N PHE A 234 -11.60 -12.59 2.45
CA PHE A 234 -10.83 -12.29 1.25
C PHE A 234 -10.23 -13.59 0.69
N PRO A 235 -11.06 -14.45 0.06
CA PRO A 235 -10.56 -15.69 -0.53
C PRO A 235 -9.58 -15.39 -1.66
N LEU A 236 -8.60 -16.28 -1.83
CA LEU A 236 -7.59 -16.17 -2.86
C LEU A 236 -8.23 -16.06 -4.26
N LEU A 237 -7.63 -15.22 -5.10
CA LEU A 237 -8.05 -14.99 -6.48
C LEU A 237 -6.82 -14.89 -7.36
N SER A 238 -6.63 -15.91 -8.19
CA SER A 238 -5.49 -16.05 -9.11
C SER A 238 -5.79 -15.55 -10.53
N SER A 239 -7.07 -15.37 -10.87
CA SER A 239 -7.51 -14.94 -12.20
C SER A 239 -7.49 -13.42 -12.30
N ALA A 240 -6.70 -12.90 -13.24
CA ALA A 240 -6.52 -11.48 -13.45
C ALA A 240 -7.73 -10.81 -14.13
N MET A 241 -8.06 -9.63 -13.65
CA MET A 241 -9.05 -8.66 -14.08
C MET A 241 -8.55 -7.24 -13.75
N PRO A 242 -9.01 -6.21 -14.48
CA PRO A 242 -8.65 -4.82 -14.22
C PRO A 242 -8.95 -4.37 -12.79
N LEU A 243 -8.14 -3.48 -12.22
CA LEU A 243 -8.32 -2.99 -10.84
C LEU A 243 -9.69 -2.34 -10.61
N LYS A 244 -10.21 -1.63 -11.62
CA LYS A 244 -11.56 -1.03 -11.60
C LYS A 244 -12.68 -2.05 -11.44
N ASP A 245 -12.46 -3.28 -11.94
CA ASP A 245 -13.44 -4.37 -11.89
C ASP A 245 -13.29 -5.16 -10.58
N TYR A 246 -12.06 -5.30 -10.07
CA TYR A 246 -11.82 -5.94 -8.77
C TYR A 246 -12.27 -5.07 -7.58
N TRP A 247 -12.11 -3.75 -7.67
CA TRP A 247 -12.34 -2.83 -6.54
C TRP A 247 -13.73 -2.92 -5.90
N PRO A 248 -14.85 -3.01 -6.65
CA PRO A 248 -16.18 -3.24 -6.07
C PRO A 248 -16.25 -4.52 -5.23
N LEU A 249 -15.58 -5.60 -5.66
CA LEU A 249 -15.54 -6.88 -4.93
C LEU A 249 -14.78 -6.75 -3.61
N ALA A 250 -13.63 -6.07 -3.62
CA ALA A 250 -12.87 -5.76 -2.41
C ALA A 250 -13.70 -4.93 -1.43
N CYS A 251 -14.45 -3.94 -1.94
CA CYS A 251 -15.34 -3.11 -1.13
C CYS A 251 -16.48 -3.90 -0.48
N GLU A 252 -17.11 -4.83 -1.21
CA GLU A 252 -18.17 -5.67 -0.67
C GLU A 252 -17.66 -6.54 0.49
N LYS A 253 -16.52 -7.21 0.29
CA LYS A 253 -15.86 -8.04 1.31
C LYS A 253 -15.45 -7.21 2.54
N ALA A 254 -14.85 -6.04 2.32
CA ALA A 254 -14.43 -5.15 3.40
C ALA A 254 -15.61 -4.63 4.24
N GLN A 255 -16.77 -4.38 3.61
CA GLN A 255 -17.96 -3.98 4.34
C GLN A 255 -18.41 -5.07 5.33
N GLN A 256 -18.32 -6.35 4.93
CA GLN A 256 -18.60 -7.48 5.83
C GLN A 256 -17.54 -7.64 6.92
N ALA A 257 -16.26 -7.52 6.56
CA ALA A 257 -15.15 -7.62 7.51
C ALA A 257 -15.24 -6.58 8.65
N ILE A 258 -15.66 -5.35 8.34
CA ILE A 258 -15.83 -4.28 9.33
C ILE A 258 -16.90 -4.62 10.37
N LEU A 259 -17.97 -5.33 9.98
CA LEU A 259 -19.03 -5.75 10.92
C LEU A 259 -18.55 -6.77 11.95
N ARG A 260 -17.42 -7.44 11.69
CA ARG A 260 -16.78 -8.38 12.62
C ARG A 260 -15.84 -7.72 13.61
N MET A 261 -15.55 -6.42 13.44
CA MET A 261 -14.74 -5.70 14.42
C MET A 261 -15.44 -5.72 15.79
N PRO A 262 -14.73 -6.03 16.87
CA PRO A 262 -15.31 -5.98 18.19
C PRO A 262 -15.80 -4.56 18.50
N PRO A 263 -16.88 -4.40 19.28
CA PRO A 263 -17.34 -3.08 19.69
C PRO A 263 -16.22 -2.34 20.42
N LEU A 264 -16.17 -1.02 20.25
CA LEU A 264 -15.21 -0.19 20.96
C LEU A 264 -15.33 -0.46 22.47
N SER A 265 -14.20 -0.74 23.11
CA SER A 265 -14.14 -0.96 24.55
C SER A 265 -14.82 0.20 25.29
N GLN A 266 -15.73 -0.14 26.22
CA GLN A 266 -16.46 0.83 27.04
C GLN A 266 -15.54 1.56 28.02
N HIS A 267 -14.32 1.06 28.25
CA HIS A 267 -13.29 1.76 29.01
C HIS A 267 -12.77 2.95 28.18
N ARG A 268 -13.35 4.12 28.44
CA ARG A 268 -13.17 5.35 27.66
C ARG A 268 -11.73 5.89 27.67
N GLN A 269 -11.33 6.28 26.46
CA GLN A 269 -10.41 7.34 26.05
C GLN A 269 -8.97 7.28 26.60
N TYR A 270 -8.10 6.63 25.82
CA TYR A 270 -6.66 6.95 25.79
C TYR A 270 -6.50 8.44 25.47
N ARG A 271 -6.46 9.32 26.48
CA ARG A 271 -6.37 10.78 26.31
C ARG A 271 -4.94 11.31 26.17
N ASP A 272 -3.92 10.57 26.59
CA ASP A 272 -2.62 11.19 26.91
C ASP A 272 -1.40 10.42 26.38
N ARG A 273 -1.37 10.06 25.09
CA ARG A 273 -0.09 9.75 24.43
C ARG A 273 0.09 10.63 23.20
N ARG A 274 0.64 11.81 23.42
CA ARG A 274 1.41 12.49 22.38
C ARG A 274 2.76 11.78 22.31
N ALA A 275 3.21 11.42 21.11
CA ALA A 275 4.60 11.02 20.93
C ALA A 275 5.48 12.15 21.50
N VAL A 276 6.33 11.81 22.46
CA VAL A 276 7.38 12.71 22.92
C VAL A 276 8.35 12.81 21.74
N VAL A 277 8.29 13.95 21.03
CA VAL A 277 9.22 14.30 19.95
C VAL A 277 10.46 14.92 20.58
#